data_AF-A0A6N4Q2B4-F1
#
_entry.id   AF-A0A6N4Q2B4-F1
#
_cell.length_a   1.000
_cell.length_b   1.000
_cell.length_c   1.000
_cell.angle_alpha   90.00
_cell.angle_beta   90.00
_cell.angle_gamma   90.00
#
_symmetry.space_group_name_H-M   'P 1'
#
loop_
_entity.id
_entity.type
_entity.pdbx_description
1 polymer ?
#
loop_
_entity_poly.entity_id
_entity_poly.type
_entity_poly.pdbx_seq_one_letter_code
_entity_poly.pdbx_strand_id
1 'polypeptide(L)'
;MNVFFYFVFLCIFAIGLDAKDERITKNENWFLYQFRLPESAPEDFQEWDSMLVPSPSDYELPKNLPVGESLTSEGGKINFSSKSNFIWELADGSVFTQRDGSWEWKNNTHTVRSAIGSHALWQSLHSIQFPDGTIVTKHKIPKSNTNQYTYQKKNKEGQFLFFDIVHPKEWGTERTVVGVFDITYSPIWSLVVESLRETNRMTDFLKNAEDEFGFRAERIKVVLHESKEKFWIYAGKDPKTKDDCTGFSYKSFFTLCPLTGILLLKSENQTLDDFNKQNYHFRAWKHDTLHYIQSQRCDQLGSPTQGMMEPWFLEGIAELSVIHTDKEHKAGTYESFFQKFLRKRTSLKEANNPNLPDYRLVGTMFLEYLSLVYGNQKIRNFYEGTCFGKSSELSFQSEFGVSLQKATSDMYDYFQKNQSSFEKEFIEWRWSEKYKLKHKSRTVPEHCATSIQTIPKNPNEITEFHQIPCMMRKQVYDFNGLEGIYEGWFSGLSTDGKKESIFLWKSGAYEIKSEGQSWTIGGDEEQWNGNGILIVNWKGSGDRQIIFPNKKKVHCFYKSKTCSKPYE
;
A
#
# COMPACT_ATOMS: atom_id res chain seq x y z
N MET A 1 35.44 -5.92 86.97
CA MET A 1 35.14 -7.36 86.90
C MET A 1 34.86 -7.68 85.44
N ASN A 2 35.92 -7.88 84.64
CA ASN A 2 36.57 -9.18 84.30
C ASN A 2 35.67 -9.96 83.33
N VAL A 3 35.88 -10.07 82.01
CA VAL A 3 37.08 -10.31 81.16
C VAL A 3 37.79 -11.65 81.47
N PHE A 4 38.02 -12.45 80.41
CA PHE A 4 38.73 -13.75 80.26
C PHE A 4 37.97 -15.03 80.68
N PHE A 5 37.87 -16.10 79.87
CA PHE A 5 38.87 -16.85 79.07
C PHE A 5 38.36 -17.16 77.63
N TYR A 6 39.06 -16.87 76.50
CA TYR A 6 40.20 -17.57 75.84
C TYR A 6 40.05 -19.11 75.72
N PHE A 7 39.71 -19.66 74.55
CA PHE A 7 40.53 -20.02 73.36
C PHE A 7 41.01 -21.49 73.41
N VAL A 8 41.15 -22.08 72.21
CA VAL A 8 41.66 -23.44 71.87
C VAL A 8 40.57 -24.52 71.75
N PHE A 9 40.00 -24.66 70.55
CA PHE A 9 40.38 -25.80 69.68
C PHE A 9 40.00 -25.49 68.23
N LEU A 10 41.04 -25.14 67.47
CA LEU A 10 41.06 -25.15 66.00
C LEU A 10 41.19 -26.61 65.54
N CYS A 11 40.72 -26.89 64.32
CA CYS A 11 40.78 -28.16 63.59
C CYS A 11 39.59 -29.11 63.82
N ILE A 12 38.56 -28.98 62.97
CA ILE A 12 37.98 -30.10 62.21
C ILE A 12 37.33 -29.51 60.94
N PHE A 13 38.02 -29.78 59.83
CA PHE A 13 37.54 -29.92 58.47
C PHE A 13 36.62 -28.83 57.89
N ALA A 14 37.27 -27.93 57.15
CA ALA A 14 36.79 -27.52 55.85
C ALA A 14 36.31 -28.75 55.06
N ILE A 15 34.99 -28.97 55.01
CA ILE A 15 34.38 -29.76 53.95
C ILE A 15 34.47 -28.85 52.73
N GLY A 16 35.55 -29.05 51.97
CA GLY A 16 35.59 -28.59 50.59
C GLY A 16 34.32 -29.07 49.91
N LEU A 17 33.60 -28.15 49.28
CA LEU A 17 32.75 -28.49 48.16
C LEU A 17 33.69 -29.01 47.07
N ASP A 18 34.09 -30.27 47.21
CA ASP A 18 34.69 -31.03 46.12
C ASP A 18 33.62 -31.12 45.04
N ALA A 19 33.75 -30.27 44.03
CA ALA A 19 33.10 -30.48 42.75
C ALA A 19 33.59 -31.84 42.25
N LYS A 20 32.75 -32.87 42.40
CA LYS A 20 33.00 -34.18 41.83
C LYS A 20 33.04 -34.01 40.30
N ASP A 21 34.22 -34.11 39.72
CA ASP A 21 34.39 -34.27 38.27
C ASP A 21 33.82 -35.63 37.84
N GLU A 22 32.50 -35.70 37.67
CA GLU A 22 31.84 -36.86 37.05
C GLU A 22 31.91 -36.71 35.53
N ARG A 23 32.78 -37.50 34.89
CA ARG A 23 32.81 -37.65 33.43
C ARG A 23 31.52 -38.32 32.96
N ILE A 24 30.74 -37.61 32.16
CA ILE A 24 29.54 -38.15 31.53
C ILE A 24 29.95 -39.05 30.35
N THR A 25 29.82 -40.36 30.51
CA THR A 25 29.99 -41.35 29.42
C THR A 25 28.67 -42.07 29.12
N LYS A 26 27.92 -41.57 28.14
CA LYS A 26 27.04 -42.35 27.24
C LYS A 26 26.27 -41.43 26.27
N ASN A 27 26.72 -41.35 25.01
CA ASN A 27 26.11 -41.93 23.80
C ASN A 27 27.02 -41.49 22.63
N GLU A 28 27.61 -42.45 21.92
CA GLU A 28 28.75 -42.21 21.00
C GLU A 28 28.42 -41.38 19.74
N ASN A 29 27.15 -41.02 19.53
CA ASN A 29 26.71 -40.22 18.38
C ASN A 29 26.26 -38.79 18.73
N TRP A 30 26.33 -38.36 19.99
CA TRP A 30 25.71 -37.10 20.43
C TRP A 30 26.59 -35.86 20.26
N PHE A 31 27.91 -35.99 20.02
CA PHE A 31 28.83 -34.86 20.30
C PHE A 31 29.79 -34.46 19.17
N LEU A 32 29.65 -35.02 17.97
CA LEU A 32 30.54 -34.73 16.82
C LEU A 32 30.01 -33.68 15.82
N TYR A 33 28.91 -32.98 16.14
CA TYR A 33 28.33 -32.01 15.21
C TYR A 33 29.00 -30.64 15.32
N GLN A 34 30.00 -30.40 14.47
CA GLN A 34 30.44 -29.03 14.18
C GLN A 34 29.42 -28.35 13.26
N PHE A 35 28.68 -27.39 13.79
CA PHE A 35 27.83 -26.52 12.98
C PHE A 35 28.72 -25.59 12.14
N ARG A 36 28.67 -25.75 10.81
CA ARG A 36 29.37 -24.89 9.86
C ARG A 36 28.38 -23.95 9.20
N LEU A 37 28.30 -22.73 9.72
CA LEU A 37 27.50 -21.66 9.14
C LEU A 37 28.37 -20.85 8.15
N PRO A 38 27.81 -20.41 7.01
CA PRO A 38 28.55 -19.57 6.05
C PRO A 38 28.86 -18.20 6.65
N GLU A 39 29.94 -17.55 6.20
CA GLU A 39 30.35 -16.22 6.73
C GLU A 39 29.33 -15.11 6.47
N SER A 40 28.46 -15.29 5.46
CA SER A 40 27.40 -14.37 5.11
C SER A 40 26.08 -15.13 4.97
N ALA A 41 24.99 -14.42 5.26
CA ALA A 41 23.64 -14.92 5.14
C ALA A 41 23.31 -15.32 3.67
N PRO A 42 22.90 -16.57 3.40
CA PRO A 42 22.46 -17.02 2.08
C PRO A 42 21.38 -16.13 1.45
N GLU A 43 21.36 -15.92 0.14
CA GLU A 43 20.29 -15.13 -0.50
C GLU A 43 19.11 -16.00 -0.99
N ASP A 44 19.31 -17.31 -1.09
CA ASP A 44 18.30 -18.26 -1.56
C ASP A 44 17.55 -18.97 -0.41
N PHE A 45 16.25 -19.21 -0.63
CA PHE A 45 15.39 -19.87 0.36
C PHE A 45 15.80 -21.32 0.64
N GLN A 46 16.21 -22.09 -0.39
CA GLN A 46 16.52 -23.51 -0.21
C GLN A 46 17.82 -23.69 0.57
N GLU A 47 18.80 -22.80 0.36
CA GLU A 47 20.00 -22.76 1.18
C GLU A 47 19.66 -22.52 2.66
N TRP A 48 18.71 -21.64 2.94
CA TRP A 48 18.20 -21.44 4.31
C TRP A 48 17.53 -22.66 4.91
N ASP A 49 16.61 -23.26 4.16
CA ASP A 49 15.79 -24.35 4.70
C ASP A 49 16.57 -25.67 4.84
N SER A 50 17.65 -25.84 4.08
CA SER A 50 18.56 -26.99 4.19
C SER A 50 19.69 -26.80 5.22
N MET A 51 19.89 -25.58 5.73
CA MET A 51 20.98 -25.29 6.66
C MET A 51 20.73 -25.95 8.03
N LEU A 52 21.72 -26.72 8.49
CA LEU A 52 21.72 -27.27 9.83
C LEU A 52 22.07 -26.17 10.83
N VAL A 53 21.15 -25.93 11.76
CA VAL A 53 21.27 -24.91 12.79
C VAL A 53 21.19 -25.57 14.17
N PRO A 54 22.00 -25.12 15.15
CA PRO A 54 21.89 -25.60 16.52
C PRO A 54 20.47 -25.39 17.06
N SER A 55 19.99 -26.38 17.81
CA SER A 55 18.66 -26.39 18.41
C SER A 55 18.72 -26.96 19.82
N PRO A 56 17.73 -26.68 20.70
CA PRO A 56 17.73 -27.23 22.06
C PRO A 56 17.79 -28.76 22.13
N SER A 57 17.24 -29.46 21.12
CA SER A 57 17.31 -30.92 21.03
C SER A 57 18.74 -31.45 20.87
N ASP A 58 19.66 -30.65 20.35
CA ASP A 58 21.06 -31.02 20.20
C ASP A 58 21.82 -30.98 21.54
N TYR A 59 21.22 -30.35 22.58
CA TYR A 59 21.83 -30.12 23.90
C TYR A 59 21.00 -30.72 25.03
N GLU A 60 20.25 -31.78 24.77
CA GLU A 60 19.47 -32.48 25.80
C GLU A 60 20.37 -33.11 26.86
N LEU A 61 20.24 -32.62 28.09
CA LEU A 61 21.03 -33.10 29.23
C LEU A 61 20.49 -34.44 29.78
N PRO A 62 21.37 -35.31 30.33
CA PRO A 62 20.95 -36.51 31.04
C PRO A 62 19.96 -36.21 32.17
N LYS A 63 19.03 -37.13 32.44
CA LYS A 63 17.98 -36.93 33.45
C LYS A 63 18.51 -36.62 34.85
N ASN A 64 19.69 -37.13 35.21
CA ASN A 64 20.27 -37.07 36.55
C ASN A 64 21.64 -36.38 36.54
N LEU A 65 21.75 -35.21 35.92
CA LEU A 65 22.97 -34.41 35.98
C LEU A 65 23.06 -33.69 37.34
N PRO A 66 24.19 -33.78 38.07
CA PRO A 66 24.37 -33.04 39.32
C PRO A 66 24.45 -31.54 39.06
N VAL A 67 23.93 -30.74 39.99
CA VAL A 67 24.08 -29.27 39.98
C VAL A 67 25.55 -28.92 40.19
N GLY A 68 26.06 -28.01 39.36
CA GLY A 68 27.45 -27.57 39.38
C GLY A 68 28.14 -27.76 38.05
N GLU A 69 29.46 -27.86 38.11
CA GLU A 69 30.32 -28.06 36.95
C GLU A 69 30.48 -29.55 36.65
N SER A 70 30.45 -29.92 35.37
CA SER A 70 30.70 -31.29 34.92
C SER A 70 31.46 -31.26 33.60
N LEU A 71 32.44 -32.16 33.45
CA LEU A 71 33.20 -32.32 32.22
C LEU A 71 32.54 -33.38 31.32
N THR A 72 32.41 -33.05 30.04
CA THR A 72 31.96 -34.01 29.04
C THR A 72 33.10 -34.91 28.59
N SER A 73 32.76 -36.09 28.07
CA SER A 73 33.75 -37.06 27.57
C SER A 73 34.63 -36.53 26.44
N GLU A 74 34.17 -35.49 25.73
CA GLU A 74 34.84 -34.86 24.59
C GLU A 74 35.70 -33.65 25.00
N GLY A 75 35.77 -33.32 26.30
CA GLY A 75 36.54 -32.18 26.80
C GLY A 75 35.78 -30.85 26.86
N GLY A 76 34.45 -30.87 26.66
CA GLY A 76 33.58 -29.74 26.95
C GLY A 76 33.23 -29.62 28.44
N LYS A 77 32.68 -28.47 28.84
CA LYS A 77 32.34 -28.14 30.22
C LYS A 77 30.87 -27.71 30.32
N ILE A 78 30.13 -28.31 31.24
CA ILE A 78 28.73 -27.98 31.52
C ILE A 78 28.65 -27.36 32.90
N ASN A 79 28.09 -26.15 33.00
CA ASN A 79 27.66 -25.54 34.24
C ASN A 79 26.13 -25.69 34.33
N PHE A 80 25.67 -26.64 35.15
CA PHE A 80 24.27 -27.01 35.28
C PHE A 80 23.66 -26.46 36.58
N SER A 81 22.57 -25.71 36.45
CA SER A 81 21.76 -25.26 37.60
C SER A 81 20.40 -25.99 37.61
N SER A 82 19.76 -26.09 36.45
CA SER A 82 18.52 -26.84 36.25
C SER A 82 18.33 -27.16 34.77
N LYS A 83 17.32 -27.97 34.43
CA LYS A 83 16.98 -28.26 33.01
C LYS A 83 16.63 -27.01 32.20
N SER A 84 16.11 -25.97 32.85
CA SER A 84 15.80 -24.69 32.21
C SER A 84 16.95 -23.70 32.26
N ASN A 85 18.03 -24.00 32.99
CA ASN A 85 19.14 -23.07 33.25
C ASN A 85 20.49 -23.82 33.27
N PHE A 86 21.20 -23.76 32.15
CA PHE A 86 22.56 -24.32 32.04
C PHE A 86 23.38 -23.62 30.96
N ILE A 87 24.70 -23.75 31.08
CA ILE A 87 25.67 -23.31 30.08
C ILE A 87 26.54 -24.51 29.72
N TRP A 88 26.73 -24.75 28.44
CA TRP A 88 27.55 -25.83 27.91
C TRP A 88 28.58 -25.25 26.94
N GLU A 89 29.84 -25.28 27.34
CA GLU A 89 31.00 -24.98 26.50
C GLU A 89 31.48 -26.27 25.82
N LEU A 90 31.47 -26.30 24.49
CA LEU A 90 31.90 -27.43 23.68
C LEU A 90 33.42 -27.41 23.46
N ALA A 91 33.99 -28.56 23.09
CA ALA A 91 35.43 -28.68 22.83
C ALA A 91 35.92 -27.82 21.65
N ASP A 92 35.03 -27.43 20.73
CA ASP A 92 35.34 -26.52 19.62
C ASP A 92 35.32 -25.03 20.02
N GLY A 93 35.06 -24.73 21.31
CA GLY A 93 34.99 -23.38 21.86
C GLY A 93 33.63 -22.70 21.67
N SER A 94 32.65 -23.36 21.04
CA SER A 94 31.28 -22.84 20.99
C SER A 94 30.56 -23.03 22.32
N VAL A 95 29.59 -22.15 22.60
CA VAL A 95 28.89 -22.11 23.88
C VAL A 95 27.39 -22.14 23.64
N PHE A 96 26.71 -23.12 24.23
CA PHE A 96 25.26 -23.18 24.33
C PHE A 96 24.80 -22.69 25.71
N THR A 97 23.76 -21.90 25.77
CA THR A 97 23.18 -21.35 26.99
C THR A 97 21.66 -21.52 26.93
N GLN A 98 21.09 -22.18 27.93
CA GLN A 98 19.65 -22.28 28.15
C GLN A 98 19.28 -21.44 29.37
N ARG A 99 18.27 -20.56 29.24
CA ARG A 99 17.73 -19.74 30.34
C ARG A 99 16.22 -19.60 30.24
N ASP A 100 15.49 -20.21 31.17
CA ASP A 100 14.04 -20.08 31.37
C ASP A 100 13.21 -20.08 30.06
N GLY A 101 13.43 -21.11 29.24
CA GLY A 101 12.72 -21.29 27.96
C GLY A 101 13.31 -20.54 26.75
N SER A 102 14.29 -19.67 26.97
CA SER A 102 15.14 -19.09 25.91
C SER A 102 16.46 -19.85 25.79
N TRP A 103 17.07 -19.81 24.59
CA TRP A 103 18.36 -20.45 24.35
C TRP A 103 19.22 -19.64 23.39
N GLU A 104 20.54 -19.81 23.50
CA GLU A 104 21.55 -19.18 22.65
C GLU A 104 22.71 -20.15 22.44
N TRP A 105 23.09 -20.37 21.19
CA TRP A 105 24.35 -20.95 20.79
C TRP A 105 25.23 -19.87 20.18
N LYS A 106 26.51 -19.82 20.53
CA LYS A 106 27.46 -18.87 19.96
C LYS A 106 28.82 -19.50 19.72
N ASN A 107 29.49 -19.08 18.67
CA ASN A 107 30.91 -19.34 18.43
C ASN A 107 31.64 -18.01 18.18
N ASN A 108 32.89 -18.06 17.71
CA ASN A 108 33.69 -16.85 17.45
C ASN A 108 33.15 -15.92 16.35
N THR A 109 32.17 -16.37 15.57
CA THR A 109 31.71 -15.71 14.34
C THR A 109 30.19 -15.51 14.28
N HIS A 110 29.42 -16.41 14.89
CA HIS A 110 27.97 -16.47 14.78
C HIS A 110 27.30 -16.58 16.15
N THR A 111 26.09 -16.03 16.22
CA THR A 111 25.16 -16.23 17.34
C THR A 111 23.83 -16.75 16.80
N VAL A 112 23.37 -17.89 17.31
CA VAL A 112 22.04 -18.46 17.02
C VAL A 112 21.23 -18.46 18.31
N ARG A 113 20.02 -17.90 18.31
CA ARG A 113 19.22 -17.79 19.54
C ARG A 113 17.74 -17.96 19.30
N SER A 114 17.01 -18.35 20.35
CA SER A 114 15.55 -18.35 20.35
C SER A 114 15.02 -16.96 20.01
N ALA A 115 14.04 -16.89 19.10
CA ALA A 115 13.49 -15.63 18.60
C ALA A 115 11.99 -15.46 18.93
N ILE A 116 11.47 -16.24 19.88
CA ILE A 116 10.05 -16.30 20.23
C ILE A 116 9.49 -14.89 20.46
N GLY A 117 8.44 -14.53 19.73
CA GLY A 117 7.77 -13.23 19.85
C GLY A 117 8.47 -12.05 19.17
N SER A 118 9.58 -12.27 18.46
CA SER A 118 10.28 -11.21 17.72
C SER A 118 9.53 -10.70 16.48
N HIS A 119 8.54 -11.45 16.01
CA HIS A 119 7.66 -11.06 14.90
C HIS A 119 6.20 -11.02 15.37
N ALA A 120 5.49 -9.94 15.03
CA ALA A 120 4.12 -9.73 15.51
C ALA A 120 3.10 -10.63 14.79
N LEU A 121 3.41 -11.08 13.57
CA LEU A 121 2.47 -11.80 12.70
C LEU A 121 2.69 -13.32 12.65
N TRP A 122 3.94 -13.74 12.82
CA TRP A 122 4.38 -15.10 12.52
C TRP A 122 5.10 -15.68 13.71
N GLN A 123 5.06 -17.01 13.87
CA GLN A 123 5.72 -17.66 14.98
C GLN A 123 7.22 -17.73 14.71
N SER A 124 7.97 -16.82 15.30
CA SER A 124 9.43 -16.83 15.24
C SER A 124 10.03 -17.99 16.03
N LEU A 125 10.97 -18.71 15.41
CA LEU A 125 11.62 -19.88 15.99
C LEU A 125 12.99 -19.51 16.55
N HIS A 126 13.92 -19.10 15.67
CA HIS A 126 15.27 -18.70 16.03
C HIS A 126 15.80 -17.63 15.07
N SER A 127 16.81 -16.90 15.52
CA SER A 127 17.56 -15.93 14.71
C SER A 127 19.03 -16.32 14.66
N ILE A 128 19.66 -16.07 13.51
CA ILE A 128 21.09 -16.21 13.29
C ILE A 128 21.66 -14.81 13.04
N GLN A 129 22.69 -14.44 13.79
CA GLN A 129 23.49 -13.26 13.55
C GLN A 129 24.82 -13.66 12.91
N PHE A 130 25.10 -13.09 11.75
CA PHE A 130 26.31 -13.31 10.96
C PHE A 130 27.42 -12.30 11.32
N PRO A 131 28.69 -12.62 10.98
CA PRO A 131 29.83 -11.72 11.14
C PRO A 131 29.64 -10.33 10.51
N ASP A 132 28.93 -10.26 9.37
CA ASP A 132 28.64 -9.00 8.66
C ASP A 132 27.53 -8.16 9.33
N GLY A 133 27.02 -8.61 10.47
CA GLY A 133 25.95 -7.97 11.24
C GLY A 133 24.54 -8.25 10.71
N THR A 134 24.40 -9.06 9.66
CA THR A 134 23.08 -9.51 9.19
C THR A 134 22.44 -10.41 10.24
N ILE A 135 21.16 -10.17 10.50
CA ILE A 135 20.32 -11.02 11.35
C ILE A 135 19.24 -11.64 10.47
N VAL A 136 19.12 -12.96 10.52
CA VAL A 136 18.08 -13.70 9.82
C VAL A 136 17.24 -14.45 10.82
N THR A 137 15.93 -14.28 10.77
CA THR A 137 14.99 -14.95 11.66
C THR A 137 14.13 -15.92 10.89
N LYS A 138 14.10 -17.17 11.34
CA LYS A 138 13.20 -18.21 10.84
C LYS A 138 11.85 -18.10 11.54
N HIS A 139 10.78 -18.08 10.74
CA HIS A 139 9.40 -18.03 11.21
C HIS A 139 8.60 -19.20 10.65
N LYS A 140 7.57 -19.59 11.37
CA LYS A 140 6.49 -20.43 10.88
C LYS A 140 5.26 -19.56 10.63
N ILE A 141 4.75 -19.55 9.39
CA ILE A 141 3.53 -18.82 9.06
C ILE A 141 2.33 -19.56 9.68
N PRO A 142 1.50 -18.91 10.52
CA PRO A 142 0.35 -19.55 11.16
C PRO A 142 -0.60 -20.16 10.15
N LYS A 143 -1.25 -21.28 10.51
CA LYS A 143 -2.20 -21.99 9.65
C LYS A 143 -1.61 -22.49 8.32
N SER A 144 -0.28 -22.43 8.18
CA SER A 144 0.50 -23.12 7.17
C SER A 144 1.56 -24.00 7.86
N ASN A 145 2.10 -24.98 7.13
CA ASN A 145 3.31 -25.70 7.54
C ASN A 145 4.57 -25.12 6.87
N THR A 146 4.50 -23.87 6.44
CA THR A 146 5.52 -23.23 5.62
C THR A 146 6.43 -22.34 6.49
N ASN A 147 7.73 -22.54 6.34
CA ASN A 147 8.74 -21.66 6.94
C ASN A 147 8.92 -20.40 6.09
N GLN A 148 9.25 -19.30 6.75
CA GLN A 148 9.51 -18.01 6.13
C GLN A 148 10.69 -17.35 6.84
N TYR A 149 11.53 -16.61 6.11
CA TYR A 149 12.76 -16.03 6.66
C TYR A 149 12.78 -14.52 6.46
N THR A 150 12.99 -13.76 7.53
CA THR A 150 13.14 -12.30 7.46
C THR A 150 14.56 -11.87 7.74
N TYR A 151 15.00 -10.87 7.00
CA TYR A 151 16.33 -10.26 7.10
C TYR A 151 16.28 -8.93 7.82
N GLN A 152 17.33 -8.66 8.57
CA GLN A 152 17.70 -7.34 9.07
C GLN A 152 19.19 -7.12 8.79
N LYS A 153 19.52 -6.07 8.02
CA LYS A 153 20.91 -5.72 7.68
C LYS A 153 21.10 -4.22 7.70
N LYS A 154 22.28 -3.72 8.09
CA LYS A 154 22.60 -2.30 7.95
C LYS A 154 23.07 -1.98 6.53
N ASN A 155 22.54 -0.92 5.93
CA ASN A 155 23.07 -0.38 4.68
C ASN A 155 24.40 0.36 4.90
N LYS A 156 24.99 0.90 3.82
CA LYS A 156 26.26 1.67 3.88
C LYS A 156 26.15 2.93 4.73
N GLU A 157 24.95 3.47 4.90
CA GLU A 157 24.65 4.65 5.70
C GLU A 157 24.37 4.29 7.17
N GLY A 158 24.42 3.00 7.53
CA GLY A 158 24.20 2.49 8.89
C GLY A 158 22.73 2.29 9.28
N GLN A 159 21.79 2.51 8.36
CA GLN A 159 20.35 2.33 8.55
C GLN A 159 19.96 0.86 8.42
N PHE A 160 19.01 0.41 9.25
CA PHE A 160 18.48 -0.95 9.14
C PHE A 160 17.53 -1.10 7.94
N LEU A 161 17.79 -2.12 7.13
CA LEU A 161 16.95 -2.61 6.05
C LEU A 161 16.31 -3.92 6.48
N PHE A 162 15.03 -4.07 6.18
CA PHE A 162 14.26 -5.29 6.45
C PHE A 162 13.65 -5.83 5.17
N PHE A 163 13.83 -7.12 4.90
CA PHE A 163 13.18 -7.77 3.75
C PHE A 163 12.87 -9.24 4.02
N ASP A 164 11.89 -9.77 3.30
CA ASP A 164 11.46 -11.16 3.40
C ASP A 164 12.04 -12.04 2.26
N ILE A 165 12.56 -13.23 2.59
CA ILE A 165 13.00 -14.24 1.61
C ILE A 165 11.85 -15.18 1.29
N VAL A 166 11.00 -14.76 0.37
CA VAL A 166 9.74 -15.44 0.07
C VAL A 166 9.95 -16.89 -0.41
N HIS A 167 9.22 -17.83 0.19
CA HIS A 167 9.21 -19.23 -0.25
C HIS A 167 8.93 -19.34 -1.77
N PRO A 168 9.79 -20.02 -2.55
CA PRO A 168 9.79 -19.96 -4.03
C PRO A 168 8.55 -20.57 -4.71
N LYS A 169 7.74 -21.34 -3.97
CA LYS A 169 6.59 -22.07 -4.53
C LYS A 169 5.24 -21.80 -3.85
N GLU A 170 5.24 -21.22 -2.65
CA GLU A 170 4.02 -21.18 -1.81
C GLU A 170 3.28 -19.85 -1.97
N TRP A 171 4.04 -18.75 -2.04
CA TRP A 171 3.53 -17.39 -1.92
C TRP A 171 3.59 -16.57 -3.22
N GLY A 172 4.10 -17.17 -4.29
CA GLY A 172 4.22 -16.61 -5.64
C GLY A 172 5.27 -17.40 -6.43
N THR A 173 5.11 -17.52 -7.74
CA THR A 173 5.98 -18.32 -8.61
C THR A 173 6.92 -17.45 -9.44
N GLU A 174 6.51 -16.22 -9.72
CA GLU A 174 7.29 -15.26 -10.52
C GLU A 174 8.06 -14.31 -9.59
N ARG A 175 9.26 -13.92 -10.03
CA ARG A 175 10.11 -12.95 -9.32
C ARG A 175 10.64 -11.90 -10.29
N THR A 176 10.57 -10.64 -9.89
CA THR A 176 11.11 -9.53 -10.69
C THR A 176 11.51 -8.37 -9.80
N VAL A 177 12.38 -7.51 -10.31
CA VAL A 177 12.67 -6.20 -9.73
C VAL A 177 12.17 -5.10 -10.67
N VAL A 178 11.49 -4.10 -10.11
CA VAL A 178 11.04 -2.90 -10.84
C VAL A 178 11.34 -1.67 -9.99
N GLY A 179 12.37 -0.90 -10.36
CA GLY A 179 12.87 0.19 -9.52
C GLY A 179 13.31 -0.34 -8.14
N VAL A 180 12.73 0.22 -7.08
CA VAL A 180 12.98 -0.23 -5.69
C VAL A 180 12.14 -1.44 -5.27
N PHE A 181 11.16 -1.85 -6.08
CA PHE A 181 10.26 -2.95 -5.73
C PHE A 181 10.89 -4.30 -6.10
N ASP A 182 11.09 -5.15 -5.11
CA ASP A 182 11.42 -6.56 -5.28
C ASP A 182 10.15 -7.39 -5.10
N ILE A 183 9.63 -7.92 -6.21
CA ILE A 183 8.27 -8.43 -6.31
C ILE A 183 8.32 -9.94 -6.51
N THR A 184 7.68 -10.67 -5.60
CA THR A 184 7.31 -12.08 -5.78
C THR A 184 5.81 -12.15 -6.02
N TYR A 185 5.36 -12.75 -7.12
CA TYR A 185 3.93 -12.70 -7.48
C TYR A 185 3.40 -13.98 -8.14
N SER A 186 2.09 -14.21 -7.99
CA SER A 186 1.34 -15.19 -8.78
C SER A 186 1.01 -14.64 -10.18
N PRO A 187 0.97 -15.47 -11.24
CA PRO A 187 0.82 -14.99 -12.64
C PRO A 187 -0.40 -14.12 -12.93
N ILE A 188 -1.47 -14.20 -12.12
CA ILE A 188 -2.66 -13.33 -12.27
C ILE A 188 -2.32 -11.83 -12.14
N TRP A 189 -1.21 -11.48 -11.48
CA TRP A 189 -0.75 -10.10 -11.29
C TRP A 189 0.11 -9.56 -12.44
N SER A 190 0.36 -10.36 -13.49
CA SER A 190 1.32 -10.01 -14.55
C SER A 190 1.04 -8.65 -15.19
N LEU A 191 -0.22 -8.30 -15.50
CA LEU A 191 -0.53 -7.00 -16.09
C LEU A 191 -0.27 -5.82 -15.14
N VAL A 192 -0.48 -6.00 -13.83
CA VAL A 192 -0.16 -4.97 -12.82
C VAL A 192 1.36 -4.74 -12.76
N VAL A 193 2.13 -5.83 -12.77
CA VAL A 193 3.60 -5.79 -12.76
C VAL A 193 4.15 -5.19 -14.05
N GLU A 194 3.57 -5.50 -15.21
CA GLU A 194 3.91 -4.88 -16.50
C GLU A 194 3.60 -3.38 -16.49
N SER A 195 2.41 -2.98 -16.03
CA SER A 195 2.04 -1.57 -15.87
C SER A 195 3.04 -0.79 -14.99
N LEU A 196 3.54 -1.43 -13.93
CA LEU A 196 4.52 -0.84 -13.03
C LEU A 196 5.87 -0.60 -13.73
N ARG A 197 6.26 -1.47 -14.68
CA ARG A 197 7.49 -1.30 -15.48
C ARG A 197 7.33 -0.22 -16.54
N GLU A 198 6.16 -0.14 -17.16
CA GLU A 198 5.90 0.70 -18.32
C GLU A 198 5.60 2.17 -17.94
N THR A 199 5.25 2.45 -16.68
CA THR A 199 4.85 3.79 -16.22
C THR A 199 5.82 4.37 -15.18
N ASN A 200 6.03 5.69 -15.21
CA ASN A 200 6.85 6.41 -14.23
C ASN A 200 6.06 6.86 -12.98
N ARG A 201 4.78 6.48 -12.87
CA ARG A 201 3.85 6.96 -11.83
C ARG A 201 4.32 6.66 -10.40
N MET A 202 5.00 5.52 -10.21
CA MET A 202 5.54 5.17 -8.89
C MET A 202 6.84 5.91 -8.57
N THR A 203 7.65 6.25 -9.58
CA THR A 203 8.87 7.05 -9.37
C THR A 203 8.53 8.45 -8.90
N ASP A 204 7.57 9.11 -9.55
CA ASP A 204 7.13 10.47 -9.17
C ASP A 204 6.55 10.47 -7.75
N PHE A 205 5.79 9.43 -7.40
CA PHE A 205 5.26 9.24 -6.07
C PHE A 205 6.32 9.02 -4.99
N LEU A 206 7.28 8.11 -5.22
CA LEU A 206 8.35 7.84 -4.26
C LEU A 206 9.21 9.09 -4.05
N LYS A 207 9.50 9.83 -5.12
CA LYS A 207 10.21 11.10 -5.05
C LYS A 207 9.44 12.13 -4.21
N ASN A 208 8.13 12.28 -4.44
CA ASN A 208 7.32 13.19 -3.64
C ASN A 208 7.28 12.77 -2.15
N ALA A 209 7.15 11.48 -1.85
CA ALA A 209 7.17 10.98 -0.47
C ALA A 209 8.52 11.23 0.23
N GLU A 210 9.64 11.10 -0.50
CA GLU A 210 10.97 11.42 -0.01
C GLU A 210 11.15 12.92 0.21
N ASP A 211 10.84 13.74 -0.79
CA ASP A 211 11.05 15.19 -0.76
C ASP A 211 10.17 15.88 0.31
N GLU A 212 8.90 15.49 0.43
CA GLU A 212 7.94 16.15 1.33
C GLU A 212 7.99 15.59 2.76
N PHE A 213 8.20 14.29 2.92
CA PHE A 213 8.06 13.62 4.22
C PHE A 213 9.32 12.88 4.69
N GLY A 214 10.37 12.83 3.87
CA GLY A 214 11.59 12.08 4.17
C GLY A 214 11.41 10.57 4.11
N PHE A 215 10.35 10.08 3.46
CA PHE A 215 10.03 8.67 3.34
C PHE A 215 10.76 8.05 2.14
N ARG A 216 11.94 7.51 2.44
CA ARG A 216 12.79 6.80 1.47
C ARG A 216 12.85 5.31 1.82
N ALA A 217 12.88 4.47 0.79
CA ALA A 217 13.28 3.08 0.90
C ALA A 217 14.19 2.70 -0.26
N GLU A 218 15.28 1.98 0.04
CA GLU A 218 16.20 1.47 -0.98
C GLU A 218 15.64 0.22 -1.68
N ARG A 219 14.88 -0.58 -0.94
CA ARG A 219 14.24 -1.81 -1.42
C ARG A 219 12.92 -1.99 -0.71
N ILE A 220 11.90 -2.40 -1.45
CA ILE A 220 10.56 -2.65 -0.95
C ILE A 220 10.14 -4.04 -1.40
N LYS A 221 9.97 -4.96 -0.45
CA LYS A 221 9.56 -6.33 -0.75
C LYS A 221 8.04 -6.40 -0.93
N VAL A 222 7.61 -6.87 -2.08
CA VAL A 222 6.19 -7.02 -2.43
C VAL A 222 5.87 -8.48 -2.67
N VAL A 223 4.80 -8.98 -2.06
CA VAL A 223 4.36 -10.37 -2.23
C VAL A 223 2.90 -10.39 -2.65
N LEU A 224 2.60 -10.89 -3.85
CA LEU A 224 1.28 -10.81 -4.46
C LEU A 224 0.72 -12.21 -4.71
N HIS A 225 -0.42 -12.51 -4.11
CA HIS A 225 -0.96 -13.87 -4.02
C HIS A 225 -2.12 -14.11 -4.99
N GLU A 226 -2.34 -15.37 -5.34
CA GLU A 226 -3.41 -15.77 -6.27
C GLU A 226 -4.84 -15.66 -5.69
N SER A 227 -4.98 -15.59 -4.36
CA SER A 227 -6.29 -15.59 -3.69
C SER A 227 -6.31 -14.75 -2.42
N LYS A 228 -7.52 -14.28 -2.05
CA LYS A 228 -7.77 -13.60 -0.76
C LYS A 228 -7.39 -14.47 0.44
N GLU A 229 -7.56 -15.78 0.33
CA GLU A 229 -7.17 -16.74 1.37
C GLU A 229 -5.66 -16.71 1.63
N LYS A 230 -4.84 -16.87 0.57
CA LYS A 230 -3.38 -16.83 0.70
C LYS A 230 -2.88 -15.47 1.20
N PHE A 231 -3.49 -14.39 0.73
CA PHE A 231 -3.24 -13.04 1.26
C PHE A 231 -3.42 -12.98 2.78
N TRP A 232 -4.54 -13.48 3.31
CA TRP A 232 -4.77 -13.44 4.76
C TRP A 232 -3.86 -14.35 5.56
N ILE A 233 -3.57 -15.56 5.06
CA ILE A 233 -2.62 -16.47 5.71
C ILE A 233 -1.25 -15.80 5.81
N TYR A 234 -0.77 -15.20 4.72
CA TYR A 234 0.53 -14.54 4.68
C TYR A 234 0.55 -13.29 5.58
N ALA A 235 -0.55 -12.52 5.66
CA ALA A 235 -0.73 -11.42 6.60
C ALA A 235 -0.96 -11.87 8.07
N GLY A 236 -0.85 -13.16 8.38
CA GLY A 236 -1.00 -13.69 9.75
C GLY A 236 -2.44 -13.68 10.30
N LYS A 237 -3.44 -13.52 9.44
CA LYS A 237 -4.87 -13.47 9.82
C LYS A 237 -5.60 -14.79 9.54
N ASP A 238 -6.85 -14.89 10.01
CA ASP A 238 -7.72 -16.00 9.65
C ASP A 238 -8.09 -15.95 8.16
N PRO A 239 -7.89 -17.03 7.38
CA PRO A 239 -8.26 -17.09 5.97
C PRO A 239 -9.75 -16.81 5.72
N LYS A 240 -10.62 -17.10 6.70
CA LYS A 240 -12.07 -16.90 6.64
C LYS A 240 -12.52 -15.57 7.25
N THR A 241 -11.59 -14.66 7.53
CA THR A 241 -11.98 -13.35 8.06
C THR A 241 -12.90 -12.61 7.09
N LYS A 242 -13.92 -11.98 7.66
CA LYS A 242 -14.86 -11.11 6.92
C LYS A 242 -14.33 -9.69 6.77
N ASP A 243 -13.14 -9.41 7.30
CA ASP A 243 -12.48 -8.12 7.11
C ASP A 243 -12.38 -7.79 5.62
N ASP A 244 -12.62 -6.52 5.31
CA ASP A 244 -12.25 -5.97 4.03
C ASP A 244 -10.72 -5.99 3.89
N CYS A 245 -10.25 -6.24 2.67
CA CYS A 245 -8.83 -6.30 2.37
C CYS A 245 -8.53 -5.35 1.20
N THR A 246 -7.52 -4.51 1.34
CA THR A 246 -7.00 -3.68 0.24
C THR A 246 -5.52 -3.95 0.09
N GLY A 247 -4.78 -3.81 1.19
CA GLY A 247 -3.42 -4.28 1.33
C GLY A 247 -3.05 -4.48 2.78
N PHE A 248 -1.83 -4.94 2.99
CA PHE A 248 -1.23 -5.12 4.30
C PHE A 248 0.27 -4.93 4.20
N SER A 249 0.82 -4.15 5.13
CA SER A 249 2.24 -3.81 5.18
C SER A 249 2.81 -4.09 6.57
N TYR A 250 3.98 -4.70 6.61
CA TYR A 250 4.69 -4.98 7.84
C TYR A 250 6.19 -5.06 7.60
N LYS A 251 6.98 -4.22 8.27
CA LYS A 251 8.45 -4.19 8.33
C LYS A 251 9.19 -4.81 7.14
N SER A 252 9.23 -6.13 7.01
CA SER A 252 9.92 -6.87 5.95
C SER A 252 9.20 -6.99 4.60
N PHE A 253 7.89 -6.74 4.49
CA PHE A 253 7.14 -6.82 3.22
C PHE A 253 5.86 -5.97 3.20
N PHE A 254 5.28 -5.80 2.01
CA PHE A 254 3.85 -5.52 1.87
C PHE A 254 3.19 -6.46 0.83
N THR A 255 1.87 -6.61 0.93
CA THR A 255 1.04 -7.43 0.06
C THR A 255 -0.27 -6.70 -0.26
N LEU A 256 -0.86 -6.99 -1.42
CA LEU A 256 -2.13 -6.43 -1.87
C LEU A 256 -3.17 -7.54 -2.04
N CYS A 257 -4.41 -7.23 -1.67
CA CYS A 257 -5.50 -8.18 -1.82
C CYS A 257 -5.91 -8.29 -3.30
N PRO A 258 -6.08 -9.51 -3.87
CA PRO A 258 -6.48 -9.70 -5.27
C PRO A 258 -7.99 -9.43 -5.47
N LEU A 259 -8.43 -8.20 -5.23
CA LEU A 259 -9.81 -7.76 -5.45
C LEU A 259 -9.98 -7.03 -6.78
N THR A 260 -11.19 -7.07 -7.32
CA THR A 260 -11.59 -6.20 -8.43
C THR A 260 -11.29 -4.74 -8.11
N GLY A 261 -10.61 -4.04 -9.02
CA GLY A 261 -10.16 -2.65 -8.82
C GLY A 261 -8.74 -2.51 -8.27
N ILE A 262 -8.17 -3.58 -7.69
CA ILE A 262 -6.75 -3.67 -7.34
C ILE A 262 -6.05 -4.62 -8.32
N LEU A 263 -6.65 -5.76 -8.64
CA LEU A 263 -6.12 -6.66 -9.65
C LEU A 263 -6.51 -6.18 -11.05
N LEU A 264 -5.57 -6.25 -11.99
CA LEU A 264 -5.83 -6.11 -13.43
C LEU A 264 -5.71 -7.48 -14.10
N LEU A 265 -6.85 -8.04 -14.50
CA LEU A 265 -6.92 -9.34 -15.18
C LEU A 265 -6.70 -9.19 -16.68
N LYS A 266 -5.98 -10.16 -17.26
CA LYS A 266 -5.75 -10.24 -18.70
C LYS A 266 -7.06 -10.51 -19.44
N SER A 267 -7.33 -9.73 -20.48
CA SER A 267 -8.48 -9.93 -21.37
C SER A 267 -8.07 -10.72 -22.62
N GLU A 268 -9.06 -11.06 -23.45
CA GLU A 268 -8.81 -11.65 -24.78
C GLU A 268 -8.43 -10.59 -25.83
N ASN A 269 -8.44 -9.30 -25.48
CA ASN A 269 -8.21 -8.19 -26.39
C ASN A 269 -6.95 -7.40 -26.01
N GLN A 270 -5.90 -7.52 -26.84
CA GLN A 270 -4.61 -6.87 -26.59
C GLN A 270 -4.71 -5.34 -26.49
N THR A 271 -5.57 -4.70 -27.30
CA THR A 271 -5.78 -3.24 -27.26
C THR A 271 -6.33 -2.79 -25.92
N LEU A 272 -7.28 -3.55 -25.36
CA LEU A 272 -7.84 -3.28 -24.04
C LEU A 272 -6.81 -3.50 -22.93
N ASP A 273 -6.02 -4.57 -23.02
CA ASP A 273 -4.96 -4.86 -22.06
C ASP A 273 -3.90 -3.75 -22.04
N ASP A 274 -3.41 -3.33 -23.20
CA ASP A 274 -2.42 -2.24 -23.33
C ASP A 274 -2.98 -0.92 -22.79
N PHE A 275 -4.23 -0.60 -23.10
CA PHE A 275 -4.90 0.58 -22.57
C PHE A 275 -5.04 0.53 -21.05
N ASN A 276 -5.50 -0.60 -20.49
CA ASN A 276 -5.67 -0.75 -19.05
C ASN A 276 -4.33 -0.70 -18.32
N LYS A 277 -3.27 -1.31 -18.86
CA LYS A 277 -1.92 -1.23 -18.30
C LYS A 277 -1.44 0.21 -18.18
N GLN A 278 -1.56 1.00 -19.25
CA GLN A 278 -1.11 2.40 -19.25
C GLN A 278 -1.94 3.29 -18.31
N ASN A 279 -3.19 2.92 -18.05
CA ASN A 279 -4.13 3.71 -17.26
C ASN A 279 -4.40 3.14 -15.87
N TYR A 280 -3.70 2.08 -15.46
CA TYR A 280 -3.93 1.42 -14.18
C TYR A 280 -3.67 2.37 -12.98
N HIS A 281 -4.57 2.29 -12.00
CA HIS A 281 -4.57 3.15 -10.83
C HIS A 281 -3.80 2.51 -9.68
N PHE A 282 -2.56 2.96 -9.46
CA PHE A 282 -1.67 2.46 -8.41
C PHE A 282 -2.02 2.93 -6.98
N ARG A 283 -3.26 3.32 -6.70
CA ARG A 283 -3.63 3.88 -5.38
C ARG A 283 -3.30 2.95 -4.21
N ALA A 284 -3.78 1.70 -4.26
CA ALA A 284 -3.52 0.73 -3.18
C ALA A 284 -2.02 0.45 -3.05
N TRP A 285 -1.31 0.33 -4.19
CA TRP A 285 0.13 0.15 -4.23
C TRP A 285 0.88 1.30 -3.55
N LYS A 286 0.56 2.56 -3.92
CA LYS A 286 1.10 3.77 -3.31
C LYS A 286 0.84 3.79 -1.80
N HIS A 287 -0.41 3.60 -1.39
CA HIS A 287 -0.81 3.62 0.01
C HIS A 287 -0.03 2.61 0.87
N ASP A 288 0.04 1.34 0.46
CA ASP A 288 0.77 0.30 1.20
C ASP A 288 2.30 0.46 1.09
N THR A 289 2.79 1.07 0.01
CA THR A 289 4.21 1.48 -0.07
C THR A 289 4.57 2.44 1.06
N LEU A 290 3.69 3.39 1.43
CA LEU A 290 3.95 4.26 2.58
C LEU A 290 3.94 3.51 3.89
N HIS A 291 2.95 2.65 4.12
CA HIS A 291 2.88 1.86 5.36
C HIS A 291 4.12 0.98 5.54
N TYR A 292 4.65 0.41 4.45
CA TYR A 292 5.93 -0.30 4.47
C TYR A 292 7.07 0.60 4.97
N ILE A 293 7.25 1.79 4.36
CA ILE A 293 8.32 2.72 4.74
C ILE A 293 8.16 3.19 6.19
N GLN A 294 6.94 3.53 6.61
CA GLN A 294 6.63 3.96 7.97
C GLN A 294 6.98 2.89 9.00
N SER A 295 6.71 1.62 8.69
CA SER A 295 6.97 0.50 9.62
C SER A 295 8.46 0.31 9.95
N GLN A 296 9.36 0.83 9.10
CA GLN A 296 10.82 0.78 9.31
C GLN A 296 11.40 2.09 9.83
N ARG A 297 10.65 3.19 9.82
CA ARG A 297 11.22 4.54 9.96
C ARG A 297 11.94 4.75 11.28
N CYS A 298 11.34 4.37 12.41
CA CYS A 298 12.00 4.60 13.70
C CYS A 298 13.28 3.76 13.86
N ASP A 299 13.30 2.54 13.32
CA ASP A 299 14.50 1.69 13.31
C ASP A 299 15.60 2.34 12.45
N GLN A 300 15.26 2.93 11.31
CA GLN A 300 16.19 3.67 10.44
C GLN A 300 16.76 4.92 11.11
N LEU A 301 15.98 5.58 11.97
CA LEU A 301 16.42 6.72 12.79
C LEU A 301 17.26 6.29 14.01
N GLY A 302 17.49 4.99 14.19
CA GLY A 302 18.26 4.44 15.29
C GLY A 302 17.52 4.44 16.63
N SER A 303 16.19 4.54 16.61
CA SER A 303 15.39 4.50 17.83
C SER A 303 14.76 3.13 18.06
N PRO A 304 14.82 2.58 19.29
CA PRO A 304 14.19 1.31 19.63
C PRO A 304 12.68 1.44 19.89
N THR A 305 12.12 2.67 19.92
CA THR A 305 10.69 2.87 20.19
C THR A 305 9.84 2.69 18.95
N GLN A 306 8.66 2.11 19.12
CA GLN A 306 7.61 2.20 18.11
C GLN A 306 7.17 3.68 18.02
N GLY A 307 7.22 4.27 16.83
CA GLY A 307 6.80 5.66 16.61
C GLY A 307 5.29 5.82 16.74
N MET A 308 4.74 6.88 16.13
CA MET A 308 3.30 7.13 16.15
C MET A 308 2.48 5.90 15.73
N MET A 309 1.61 5.43 16.62
CA MET A 309 0.67 4.33 16.37
C MET A 309 -0.77 4.80 16.15
N GLU A 310 -1.01 6.11 16.14
CA GLU A 310 -2.35 6.68 15.98
C GLU A 310 -2.90 6.39 14.58
N PRO A 311 -4.05 5.68 14.45
CA PRO A 311 -4.62 5.31 13.17
C PRO A 311 -4.90 6.50 12.24
N TRP A 312 -5.40 7.63 12.78
CA TRP A 312 -5.66 8.84 12.00
C TRP A 312 -4.40 9.37 11.29
N PHE A 313 -3.23 9.23 11.92
CA PHE A 313 -1.97 9.70 11.36
C PHE A 313 -1.41 8.70 10.36
N LEU A 314 -1.31 7.42 10.74
CA LEU A 314 -0.72 6.39 9.89
C LEU A 314 -1.48 6.27 8.57
N GLU A 315 -2.80 6.16 8.63
CA GLU A 315 -3.65 6.09 7.44
C GLU A 315 -3.74 7.42 6.72
N GLY A 316 -3.77 8.52 7.49
CA GLY A 316 -3.87 9.87 6.95
C GLY A 316 -2.67 10.27 6.10
N ILE A 317 -1.44 9.97 6.55
CA ILE A 317 -0.23 10.38 5.82
C ILE A 317 0.03 9.49 4.60
N ALA A 318 -0.37 8.21 4.67
CA ALA A 318 -0.34 7.32 3.52
C ALA A 318 -1.29 7.82 2.42
N GLU A 319 -2.54 8.15 2.76
CA GLU A 319 -3.49 8.73 1.80
C GLU A 319 -3.11 10.16 1.37
N LEU A 320 -2.54 10.99 2.25
CA LEU A 320 -2.03 12.33 1.90
C LEU A 320 -1.00 12.25 0.77
N SER A 321 -0.03 11.34 0.92
CA SER A 321 1.01 11.10 -0.10
C SER A 321 0.41 10.62 -1.43
N VAL A 322 -0.70 9.87 -1.38
CA VAL A 322 -1.43 9.49 -2.60
C VAL A 322 -2.07 10.72 -3.26
N ILE A 323 -2.86 11.52 -2.53
CA ILE A 323 -3.58 12.66 -3.13
C ILE A 323 -2.67 13.78 -3.63
N HIS A 324 -1.42 13.88 -3.15
CA HIS A 324 -0.43 14.81 -3.70
C HIS A 324 0.06 14.40 -5.10
N THR A 325 -0.11 13.14 -5.48
CA THR A 325 0.38 12.58 -6.77
C THR A 325 -0.70 11.89 -7.60
N ASP A 326 -1.95 11.97 -7.17
CA ASP A 326 -3.13 11.42 -7.85
C ASP A 326 -4.27 12.44 -7.70
N LYS A 327 -4.41 13.29 -8.73
CA LYS A 327 -5.35 14.42 -8.74
C LYS A 327 -6.79 13.93 -8.82
N GLU A 328 -7.06 12.86 -9.54
CA GLU A 328 -8.42 12.31 -9.59
C GLU A 328 -8.87 11.88 -8.19
N HIS A 329 -8.01 11.13 -7.48
CA HIS A 329 -8.27 10.71 -6.11
C HIS A 329 -8.32 11.89 -5.13
N LYS A 330 -7.50 12.93 -5.34
CA LYS A 330 -7.56 14.20 -4.57
C LYS A 330 -8.95 14.82 -4.64
N ALA A 331 -9.53 14.95 -5.83
CA ALA A 331 -10.87 15.52 -6.00
C ALA A 331 -11.94 14.69 -5.27
N GLY A 332 -11.90 13.36 -5.40
CA GLY A 332 -12.83 12.48 -4.71
C GLY A 332 -12.71 12.55 -3.18
N THR A 333 -11.48 12.65 -2.67
CA THR A 333 -11.18 12.76 -1.23
C THR A 333 -11.78 14.03 -0.64
N TYR A 334 -11.53 15.18 -1.28
CA TYR A 334 -12.07 16.47 -0.84
C TYR A 334 -13.60 16.50 -0.87
N GLU A 335 -14.21 16.06 -1.97
CA GLU A 335 -15.66 16.05 -2.12
C GLU A 335 -16.33 15.15 -1.06
N SER A 336 -15.80 13.94 -0.88
CA SER A 336 -16.30 13.00 0.14
C SER A 336 -16.21 13.59 1.55
N PHE A 337 -15.10 14.26 1.88
CA PHE A 337 -14.93 14.94 3.17
C PHE A 337 -15.90 16.11 3.34
N PHE A 338 -16.07 16.98 2.33
CA PHE A 338 -16.99 18.11 2.38
C PHE A 338 -18.44 17.67 2.56
N GLN A 339 -18.84 16.59 1.89
CA GLN A 339 -20.18 16.02 1.99
C GLN A 339 -20.43 15.36 3.35
N LYS A 340 -19.46 14.58 3.87
CA LYS A 340 -19.70 13.69 5.02
C LYS A 340 -19.30 14.29 6.37
N PHE A 341 -18.21 15.05 6.42
CA PHE A 341 -17.52 15.38 7.68
C PHE A 341 -17.35 16.87 7.96
N LEU A 342 -17.21 17.72 6.93
CA LEU A 342 -16.96 19.16 7.11
C LEU A 342 -18.00 19.83 8.03
N ARG A 343 -19.29 19.60 7.76
CA ARG A 343 -20.38 20.16 8.59
C ARG A 343 -20.52 19.50 9.96
N LYS A 344 -20.17 18.21 10.07
CA LYS A 344 -20.28 17.43 11.31
C LYS A 344 -19.16 17.74 12.31
N ARG A 345 -18.03 18.25 11.82
CA ARG A 345 -16.82 18.56 12.61
C ARG A 345 -16.34 17.36 13.45
N THR A 346 -16.26 16.20 12.81
CA THR A 346 -15.83 14.93 13.41
C THR A 346 -14.43 15.02 14.02
N SER A 347 -14.25 14.53 15.24
CA SER A 347 -12.95 14.59 15.92
C SER A 347 -11.96 13.54 15.39
N LEU A 348 -10.65 13.78 15.58
CA LEU A 348 -9.62 12.77 15.29
C LEU A 348 -9.79 11.49 16.13
N LYS A 349 -10.34 11.61 17.35
CA LYS A 349 -10.64 10.46 18.21
C LYS A 349 -11.74 9.58 17.60
N GLU A 350 -12.77 10.18 17.01
CA GLU A 350 -13.79 9.43 16.27
C GLU A 350 -13.21 8.83 14.99
N ALA A 351 -12.29 9.53 14.32
CA ALA A 351 -11.57 9.04 13.15
C ALA A 351 -10.65 7.84 13.45
N ASN A 352 -10.24 7.64 14.69
CA ASN A 352 -9.51 6.44 15.12
C ASN A 352 -10.38 5.19 15.21
N ASN A 353 -11.71 5.30 15.09
CA ASN A 353 -12.60 4.15 15.07
C ASN A 353 -12.63 3.52 13.68
N PRO A 354 -12.06 2.31 13.47
CA PRO A 354 -12.05 1.66 12.16
C PRO A 354 -13.46 1.30 11.65
N ASN A 355 -14.48 1.31 12.53
CA ASN A 355 -15.87 1.09 12.13
C ASN A 355 -16.55 2.34 11.56
N LEU A 356 -15.92 3.52 11.63
CA LEU A 356 -16.45 4.71 10.99
C LEU A 356 -16.27 4.56 9.47
N PRO A 357 -17.35 4.65 8.66
CA PRO A 357 -17.22 4.64 7.21
C PRO A 357 -16.28 5.77 6.77
N ASP A 358 -15.30 5.44 5.94
CA ASP A 358 -14.26 6.38 5.50
C ASP A 358 -13.44 7.02 6.63
N TYR A 359 -13.18 6.30 7.72
CA TYR A 359 -12.43 6.80 8.90
C TYR A 359 -11.11 7.49 8.55
N ARG A 360 -10.45 7.04 7.48
CA ARG A 360 -9.19 7.60 6.96
C ARG A 360 -9.31 9.05 6.49
N LEU A 361 -10.50 9.50 6.05
CA LEU A 361 -10.68 10.81 5.43
C LEU A 361 -10.42 11.97 6.40
N VAL A 362 -10.86 11.86 7.66
CA VAL A 362 -10.65 12.94 8.64
C VAL A 362 -9.17 13.11 8.94
N GLY A 363 -8.43 12.02 9.14
CA GLY A 363 -6.97 12.06 9.33
C GLY A 363 -6.23 12.60 8.10
N THR A 364 -6.62 12.16 6.90
CA THR A 364 -6.05 12.64 5.62
C THR A 364 -6.24 14.15 5.47
N MET A 365 -7.47 14.65 5.68
CA MET A 365 -7.77 16.07 5.51
C MET A 365 -7.20 16.93 6.62
N PHE A 366 -7.02 16.38 7.82
CA PHE A 366 -6.29 17.04 8.90
C PHE A 366 -4.82 17.25 8.51
N LEU A 367 -4.16 16.23 7.98
CA LEU A 367 -2.78 16.37 7.52
C LEU A 367 -2.68 17.24 6.26
N GLU A 368 -3.66 17.23 5.35
CA GLU A 368 -3.71 18.18 4.23
C GLU A 368 -3.83 19.63 4.72
N TYR A 369 -4.65 19.90 5.75
CA TYR A 369 -4.69 21.23 6.37
C TYR A 369 -3.33 21.62 6.97
N LEU A 370 -2.68 20.70 7.69
CA LEU A 370 -1.35 20.97 8.24
C LEU A 370 -0.33 21.23 7.12
N SER A 371 -0.39 20.48 6.03
CA SER A 371 0.44 20.67 4.85
C SER A 371 0.27 22.08 4.27
N LEU A 372 -0.99 22.49 4.06
CA LEU A 372 -1.32 23.79 3.46
C LEU A 372 -0.98 24.99 4.35
N VAL A 373 -1.07 24.86 5.67
CA VAL A 373 -0.92 26.00 6.60
C VAL A 373 0.47 26.06 7.24
N TYR A 374 1.08 24.91 7.53
CA TYR A 374 2.32 24.80 8.29
C TYR A 374 3.49 24.20 7.49
N GLY A 375 3.21 23.54 6.36
CA GLY A 375 4.19 22.86 5.51
C GLY A 375 4.53 21.44 5.98
N ASN A 376 4.97 20.62 5.01
CA ASN A 376 5.21 19.18 5.22
C ASN A 376 6.39 18.87 6.15
N GLN A 377 7.41 19.76 6.20
CA GLN A 377 8.55 19.60 7.11
C GLN A 377 8.13 19.49 8.58
N LYS A 378 7.09 20.23 9.00
CA LYS A 378 6.58 20.15 10.38
C LYS A 378 5.86 18.84 10.67
N ILE A 379 5.13 18.30 9.69
CA ILE A 379 4.49 16.98 9.79
C ILE A 379 5.56 15.89 9.96
N ARG A 380 6.64 15.98 9.18
CA ARG A 380 7.80 15.10 9.31
C ARG A 380 8.42 15.19 10.70
N ASN A 381 8.77 16.39 11.16
CA ASN A 381 9.38 16.57 12.48
C ASN A 381 8.49 16.04 13.61
N PHE A 382 7.17 16.24 13.49
CA PHE A 382 6.20 15.73 14.44
C PHE A 382 6.25 14.20 14.54
N TYR A 383 6.27 13.51 13.38
CA TYR A 383 6.40 12.06 13.32
C TYR A 383 7.74 11.59 13.90
N GLU A 384 8.85 12.18 13.47
CA GLU A 384 10.19 11.82 13.95
C GLU A 384 10.33 12.04 15.47
N GLY A 385 9.74 13.11 16.02
CA GLY A 385 9.71 13.36 17.45
C GLY A 385 9.08 12.21 18.25
N THR A 386 8.06 11.55 17.69
CA THR A 386 7.45 10.36 18.33
C THR A 386 8.33 9.12 18.23
N CYS A 387 9.12 8.98 17.16
CA CYS A 387 10.16 7.96 17.11
C CYS A 387 11.22 8.16 18.19
N PHE A 388 11.34 9.32 18.84
CA PHE A 388 12.27 9.52 19.97
C PHE A 388 11.56 9.55 21.33
N GLY A 389 10.40 8.91 21.44
CA GLY A 389 9.69 8.69 22.69
C GLY A 389 8.86 9.88 23.20
N LYS A 390 8.72 10.97 22.43
CA LYS A 390 7.75 12.03 22.76
C LYS A 390 6.34 11.51 22.52
N SER A 391 5.40 11.84 23.41
CA SER A 391 3.98 11.57 23.16
C SER A 391 3.46 12.38 21.98
N SER A 392 2.40 11.89 21.33
CA SER A 392 1.74 12.56 20.20
C SER A 392 1.38 14.02 20.54
N GLU A 393 0.72 14.27 21.67
CA GLU A 393 0.34 15.62 22.12
C GLU A 393 1.55 16.54 22.31
N LEU A 394 2.60 16.07 22.99
CA LEU A 394 3.78 16.89 23.26
C LEU A 394 4.59 17.16 21.99
N SER A 395 4.76 16.14 21.14
CA SER A 395 5.41 16.30 19.84
C SER A 395 4.65 17.30 18.97
N PHE A 396 3.31 17.16 18.91
CA PHE A 396 2.47 18.06 18.12
C PHE A 396 2.53 19.50 18.63
N GLN A 397 2.37 19.72 19.93
CA GLN A 397 2.43 21.06 20.50
C GLN A 397 3.81 21.72 20.31
N SER A 398 4.89 20.94 20.40
CA SER A 398 6.26 21.40 20.14
C SER A 398 6.44 21.90 18.70
N GLU A 399 5.95 21.14 17.72
CA GLU A 399 6.17 21.46 16.30
C GLU A 399 5.19 22.51 15.75
N PHE A 400 3.92 22.45 16.15
CA PHE A 400 2.85 23.29 15.60
C PHE A 400 2.50 24.48 16.50
N GLY A 401 2.92 24.51 17.75
CA GLY A 401 2.65 25.60 18.71
C GLY A 401 1.19 25.68 19.18
N VAL A 402 0.36 24.71 18.81
CA VAL A 402 -1.07 24.63 19.17
C VAL A 402 -1.41 23.20 19.61
N SER A 403 -2.51 23.03 20.34
CA SER A 403 -2.99 21.69 20.69
C SER A 403 -3.62 20.98 19.49
N LEU A 404 -3.60 19.64 19.49
CA LEU A 404 -4.28 18.81 18.47
C LEU A 404 -5.76 19.16 18.33
N GLN A 405 -6.46 19.38 19.46
CA GLN A 405 -7.88 19.76 19.46
C GLN A 405 -8.11 21.13 18.80
N LYS A 406 -7.25 22.11 19.09
CA LYS A 406 -7.35 23.44 18.48
C LYS A 406 -7.07 23.36 16.97
N ALA A 407 -6.02 22.67 16.56
CA ALA A 407 -5.70 22.47 15.15
C ALA A 407 -6.83 21.75 14.40
N THR A 408 -7.48 20.76 15.02
CA THR A 408 -8.63 20.05 14.44
C THR A 408 -9.81 21.00 14.22
N SER A 409 -10.11 21.88 15.19
CA SER A 409 -11.14 22.91 15.03
C SER A 409 -10.81 23.87 13.89
N ASP A 410 -9.55 24.31 13.83
CA ASP A 410 -9.07 25.28 12.83
C ASP A 410 -9.09 24.70 11.41
N MET A 411 -8.79 23.41 11.25
CA MET A 411 -8.95 22.69 9.98
C MET A 411 -10.39 22.84 9.44
N TYR A 412 -11.40 22.60 10.27
CA TYR A 412 -12.79 22.71 9.86
C TYR A 412 -13.15 24.15 9.46
N ASP A 413 -12.71 25.15 10.24
CA ASP A 413 -12.95 26.56 9.92
C ASP A 413 -12.26 26.94 8.60
N TYR A 414 -11.03 26.45 8.37
CA TYR A 414 -10.27 26.68 7.14
C TYR A 414 -10.98 26.10 5.91
N PHE A 415 -11.38 24.82 5.94
CA PHE A 415 -12.05 24.21 4.79
C PHE A 415 -13.45 24.80 4.57
N GLN A 416 -14.17 25.16 5.63
CA GLN A 416 -15.48 25.80 5.49
C GLN A 416 -15.38 27.18 4.84
N LYS A 417 -14.35 27.96 5.20
CA LYS A 417 -14.07 29.27 4.60
C LYS A 417 -13.67 29.17 3.13
N ASN A 418 -12.88 28.15 2.77
CA ASN A 418 -12.29 28.00 1.44
C ASN A 418 -13.05 27.01 0.53
N GLN A 419 -14.17 26.44 0.98
CA GLN A 419 -14.90 25.36 0.31
C GLN A 419 -15.16 25.66 -1.18
N SER A 420 -15.74 26.84 -1.48
CA SER A 420 -16.08 27.22 -2.85
C SER A 420 -14.86 27.41 -3.77
N SER A 421 -13.68 27.67 -3.22
CA SER A 421 -12.43 27.73 -4.00
C SER A 421 -12.01 26.34 -4.41
N PHE A 422 -11.96 25.40 -3.46
CA PHE A 422 -11.60 24.00 -3.72
C PHE A 422 -12.59 23.32 -4.68
N GLU A 423 -13.89 23.54 -4.51
CA GLU A 423 -14.91 22.93 -5.37
C GLU A 423 -14.76 23.32 -6.85
N LYS A 424 -14.22 24.52 -7.15
CA LYS A 424 -13.92 24.93 -8.53
C LYS A 424 -12.76 24.13 -9.14
N GLU A 425 -11.83 23.66 -8.33
CA GLU A 425 -10.66 22.88 -8.78
C GLU A 425 -11.00 21.41 -9.02
N PHE A 426 -12.09 20.87 -8.45
CA PHE A 426 -12.42 19.44 -8.56
C PHE A 426 -12.54 18.96 -10.00
N ILE A 427 -13.13 19.78 -10.87
CA ILE A 427 -13.26 19.47 -12.31
C ILE A 427 -11.86 19.36 -12.92
N GLU A 428 -11.00 20.34 -12.69
CA GLU A 428 -9.63 20.35 -13.21
C GLU A 428 -8.84 19.11 -12.77
N TRP A 429 -8.91 18.77 -11.49
CA TRP A 429 -8.23 17.62 -10.91
C TRP A 429 -8.73 16.29 -11.50
N ARG A 430 -10.05 16.06 -11.57
CA ARG A 430 -10.65 14.83 -12.13
C ARG A 430 -10.23 14.54 -13.56
N TRP A 431 -10.05 15.59 -14.38
CA TRP A 431 -9.78 15.41 -15.81
C TRP A 431 -8.29 15.41 -16.16
N SER A 432 -7.44 15.91 -15.26
CA SER A 432 -6.01 16.09 -15.54
C SER A 432 -5.23 14.80 -15.79
N GLU A 433 -5.72 13.67 -15.27
CA GLU A 433 -5.05 12.36 -15.35
C GLU A 433 -5.77 11.37 -16.27
N LYS A 434 -6.92 11.75 -16.84
CA LYS A 434 -7.63 10.90 -17.81
C LYS A 434 -6.88 10.85 -19.15
N TYR A 435 -6.88 9.67 -19.77
CA TYR A 435 -6.30 9.48 -21.09
C TYR A 435 -6.84 10.50 -22.08
N LYS A 436 -5.92 11.23 -22.70
CA LYS A 436 -6.25 12.32 -23.62
C LYS A 436 -6.47 11.77 -25.02
N LEU A 437 -7.70 11.84 -25.50
CA LEU A 437 -8.05 11.41 -26.84
C LEU A 437 -7.53 12.39 -27.90
N LYS A 438 -7.18 11.85 -29.06
CA LYS A 438 -6.81 12.62 -30.25
C LYS A 438 -8.05 12.89 -31.09
N HIS A 439 -8.03 14.00 -31.81
CA HIS A 439 -9.06 14.28 -32.81
C HIS A 439 -8.91 13.42 -34.05
N LYS A 440 -10.06 13.04 -34.59
CA LYS A 440 -10.24 12.47 -35.90
C LYS A 440 -11.29 13.27 -36.64
N SER A 441 -10.99 13.62 -37.88
CA SER A 441 -11.99 14.23 -38.76
C SER A 441 -12.88 13.15 -39.33
N ARG A 442 -14.18 13.39 -39.37
CA ARG A 442 -15.14 12.58 -40.12
C ARG A 442 -15.88 13.44 -41.14
N THR A 443 -16.35 12.79 -42.20
CA THR A 443 -17.24 13.43 -43.17
C THR A 443 -18.64 13.53 -42.54
N VAL A 444 -19.18 14.74 -42.50
CA VAL A 444 -20.57 14.97 -42.09
C VAL A 444 -21.46 14.85 -43.34
N PRO A 445 -22.66 14.24 -43.26
CA PRO A 445 -23.55 14.13 -44.40
C PRO A 445 -23.81 15.47 -45.11
N GLU A 446 -24.02 15.45 -46.43
CA GLU A 446 -24.23 16.67 -47.24
C GLU A 446 -25.38 17.54 -46.72
N HIS A 447 -26.44 16.92 -46.18
CA HIS A 447 -27.57 17.64 -45.60
C HIS A 447 -27.16 18.54 -44.41
N CYS A 448 -25.98 18.34 -43.84
CA CYS A 448 -25.39 19.10 -42.74
C CYS A 448 -24.19 19.98 -43.16
N ALA A 449 -23.92 20.14 -44.46
CA ALA A 449 -22.72 20.83 -44.96
C ALA A 449 -22.75 22.37 -44.81
N THR A 450 -23.90 22.98 -44.54
CA THR A 450 -24.06 24.44 -44.43
C THR A 450 -23.95 24.95 -42.98
N SER A 451 -23.08 25.94 -42.81
CA SER A 451 -22.66 26.57 -41.55
C SER A 451 -23.73 27.42 -40.87
N ILE A 452 -23.84 27.24 -39.55
CA ILE A 452 -24.36 28.16 -38.51
C ILE A 452 -25.68 28.86 -38.86
N GLN A 453 -26.78 28.26 -38.40
CA GLN A 453 -28.05 28.95 -38.24
C GLN A 453 -28.36 29.11 -36.75
N THR A 454 -28.96 30.25 -36.39
CA THR A 454 -29.43 30.56 -35.05
C THR A 454 -30.40 29.48 -34.58
N ILE A 455 -30.22 28.95 -33.38
CA ILE A 455 -31.16 27.97 -32.80
C ILE A 455 -32.50 28.71 -32.55
N PRO A 456 -33.63 28.21 -33.08
CA PRO A 456 -34.94 28.80 -32.84
C PRO A 456 -35.24 28.89 -31.34
N LYS A 457 -35.92 29.97 -30.91
CA LYS A 457 -36.25 30.17 -29.49
C LYS A 457 -37.65 29.67 -29.14
N ASN A 458 -38.50 29.52 -30.15
CA ASN A 458 -39.88 29.08 -29.99
C ASN A 458 -40.22 27.97 -30.99
N PRO A 459 -40.87 26.87 -30.59
CA PRO A 459 -41.29 25.82 -31.51
C PRO A 459 -42.20 26.31 -32.65
N ASN A 460 -42.96 27.40 -32.44
CA ASN A 460 -43.83 27.99 -33.47
C ASN A 460 -43.06 28.69 -34.60
N GLU A 461 -41.76 28.96 -34.43
CA GLU A 461 -40.90 29.58 -35.45
C GLU A 461 -40.50 28.57 -36.55
N ILE A 462 -40.79 27.28 -36.34
CA ILE A 462 -40.31 26.18 -37.18
C ILE A 462 -41.43 25.70 -38.11
N THR A 463 -41.34 26.10 -39.36
CA THR A 463 -42.22 25.73 -40.47
C THR A 463 -41.50 24.94 -41.56
N GLU A 464 -40.17 25.07 -41.66
CA GLU A 464 -39.34 24.49 -42.72
C GLU A 464 -38.13 23.73 -42.18
N PHE A 465 -37.71 22.68 -42.90
CA PHE A 465 -36.63 21.79 -42.47
C PHE A 465 -35.31 22.51 -42.14
N HIS A 466 -34.96 23.54 -42.91
CA HIS A 466 -33.67 24.22 -42.73
C HIS A 466 -33.60 24.99 -41.40
N GLN A 467 -34.73 25.30 -40.77
CA GLN A 467 -34.79 26.10 -39.53
C GLN A 467 -34.36 25.30 -38.30
N ILE A 468 -34.34 23.97 -38.35
CA ILE A 468 -33.64 23.17 -37.34
C ILE A 468 -32.19 23.02 -37.81
N PRO A 469 -31.19 23.62 -37.12
CA PRO A 469 -29.80 23.51 -37.53
C PRO A 469 -29.31 22.05 -37.41
N CYS A 470 -28.37 21.66 -38.27
CA CYS A 470 -27.64 20.42 -38.06
C CYS A 470 -26.51 20.67 -37.08
N MET A 471 -26.51 19.94 -35.97
CA MET A 471 -25.53 20.11 -34.88
C MET A 471 -24.49 18.98 -34.84
N MET A 472 -24.34 18.23 -35.93
CA MET A 472 -23.35 17.14 -36.03
C MET A 472 -21.91 17.66 -36.01
N ARG A 473 -21.04 17.07 -35.16
CA ARG A 473 -19.63 17.47 -35.09
C ARG A 473 -18.79 16.87 -36.23
N LYS A 474 -18.01 17.70 -36.92
CA LYS A 474 -17.03 17.25 -37.92
C LYS A 474 -15.76 16.66 -37.31
N GLN A 475 -15.29 17.27 -36.22
CA GLN A 475 -14.17 16.75 -35.44
C GLN A 475 -14.72 15.92 -34.28
N VAL A 476 -14.28 14.67 -34.21
CA VAL A 476 -14.66 13.68 -33.21
C VAL A 476 -13.40 13.08 -32.58
N TYR A 477 -13.57 12.20 -31.60
CA TYR A 477 -12.43 11.58 -30.93
C TYR A 477 -12.09 10.20 -31.51
N ASP A 478 -10.79 9.88 -31.52
CA ASP A 478 -10.28 8.56 -31.84
C ASP A 478 -10.04 7.76 -30.57
N PHE A 479 -10.81 6.70 -30.38
CA PHE A 479 -10.71 5.78 -29.25
C PHE A 479 -9.68 4.67 -29.47
N ASN A 480 -8.91 4.68 -30.57
CA ASN A 480 -7.85 3.72 -30.88
C ASN A 480 -8.32 2.25 -30.79
N GLY A 481 -9.54 1.96 -31.22
CA GLY A 481 -10.11 0.60 -31.19
C GLY A 481 -10.76 0.17 -29.88
N LEU A 482 -10.95 1.09 -28.92
CA LEU A 482 -11.66 0.80 -27.66
C LEU A 482 -13.20 0.80 -27.78
N GLU A 483 -13.73 1.27 -28.91
CA GLU A 483 -15.17 1.27 -29.21
C GLU A 483 -15.73 -0.16 -29.14
N GLY A 484 -16.80 -0.35 -28.35
CA GLY A 484 -17.44 -1.66 -28.21
C GLY A 484 -16.79 -2.62 -27.22
N ILE A 485 -15.59 -2.31 -26.71
CA ILE A 485 -14.83 -3.19 -25.80
C ILE A 485 -14.51 -2.55 -24.44
N TYR A 486 -14.50 -1.22 -24.36
CA TYR A 486 -14.28 -0.47 -23.11
C TYR A 486 -15.46 0.47 -22.82
N GLU A 487 -15.68 0.76 -21.55
CA GLU A 487 -16.61 1.78 -21.09
C GLU A 487 -15.93 2.61 -20.00
N GLY A 488 -15.96 3.93 -20.16
CA GLY A 488 -15.30 4.82 -19.21
C GLY A 488 -15.05 6.23 -19.71
N TRP A 489 -14.41 7.01 -18.85
CA TRP A 489 -14.15 8.43 -19.03
C TRP A 489 -12.77 8.70 -19.63
N PHE A 490 -12.73 9.69 -20.52
CA PHE A 490 -11.55 10.22 -21.18
C PHE A 490 -11.52 11.75 -21.10
N SER A 491 -10.36 12.34 -21.37
CA SER A 491 -10.22 13.78 -21.54
C SER A 491 -9.99 14.14 -23.01
N GLY A 492 -10.39 15.35 -23.38
CA GLY A 492 -10.17 15.91 -24.71
C GLY A 492 -10.04 17.43 -24.65
N LEU A 493 -9.66 18.01 -25.79
CA LEU A 493 -9.71 19.45 -26.00
C LEU A 493 -10.60 19.71 -27.21
N SER A 494 -11.51 20.66 -27.15
CA SER A 494 -12.25 21.13 -28.32
C SER A 494 -11.33 21.79 -29.36
N THR A 495 -11.88 22.12 -30.52
CA THR A 495 -11.19 22.90 -31.58
C THR A 495 -10.69 24.26 -31.10
N ASP A 496 -11.41 24.90 -30.18
CA ASP A 496 -11.06 26.18 -29.57
C ASP A 496 -10.22 26.04 -28.29
N GLY A 497 -9.68 24.84 -28.02
CA GLY A 497 -8.75 24.59 -26.92
C GLY A 497 -9.40 24.48 -25.53
N LYS A 498 -10.73 24.44 -25.44
CA LYS A 498 -11.45 24.21 -24.18
C LYS A 498 -11.41 22.74 -23.81
N LYS A 499 -11.39 22.45 -22.51
CA LYS A 499 -11.44 21.06 -22.03
C LYS A 499 -12.82 20.46 -22.28
N GLU A 500 -12.81 19.19 -22.68
CA GLU A 500 -14.02 18.39 -22.86
C GLU A 500 -13.88 17.08 -22.06
N SER A 501 -14.96 16.63 -21.45
CA SER A 501 -15.03 15.28 -20.88
C SER A 501 -15.75 14.36 -21.85
N ILE A 502 -15.21 13.16 -22.03
CA ILE A 502 -15.74 12.19 -22.99
C ILE A 502 -16.06 10.90 -22.25
N PHE A 503 -17.29 10.40 -22.38
CA PHE A 503 -17.67 9.10 -21.85
C PHE A 503 -17.99 8.15 -23.00
N LEU A 504 -17.28 7.02 -23.08
CA LEU A 504 -17.54 5.95 -24.03
C LEU A 504 -18.41 4.89 -23.37
N TRP A 505 -19.50 4.48 -24.01
CA TRP A 505 -20.32 3.34 -23.61
C TRP A 505 -19.86 2.04 -24.28
N LYS A 506 -20.17 0.89 -23.67
CA LYS A 506 -19.94 -0.42 -24.31
C LYS A 506 -20.63 -0.61 -25.65
N SER A 507 -21.66 0.19 -25.97
CA SER A 507 -22.31 0.16 -27.28
C SER A 507 -21.47 0.79 -28.40
N GLY A 508 -20.37 1.46 -28.07
CA GLY A 508 -19.57 2.27 -29.00
C GLY A 508 -20.11 3.70 -29.19
N ALA A 509 -21.30 4.01 -28.65
CA ALA A 509 -21.73 5.40 -28.53
C ALA A 509 -20.86 6.14 -27.50
N TYR A 510 -20.76 7.46 -27.63
CA TYR A 510 -20.06 8.27 -26.63
C TYR A 510 -20.63 9.68 -26.52
N GLU A 511 -20.46 10.28 -25.35
CA GLU A 511 -20.89 11.65 -25.05
C GLU A 511 -19.67 12.53 -24.83
N ILE A 512 -19.71 13.73 -25.42
CA ILE A 512 -18.75 14.80 -25.21
C ILE A 512 -19.47 15.90 -24.43
N LYS A 513 -18.98 16.25 -23.24
CA LYS A 513 -19.46 17.41 -22.49
C LYS A 513 -18.45 18.53 -22.54
N SER A 514 -18.97 19.72 -22.80
CA SER A 514 -18.25 20.99 -22.79
C SER A 514 -19.03 21.98 -21.91
N GLU A 515 -18.48 23.15 -21.63
CA GLU A 515 -19.16 24.16 -20.81
C GLU A 515 -20.54 24.54 -21.43
N GLY A 516 -21.62 24.23 -20.69
CA GLY A 516 -23.00 24.56 -21.05
C GLY A 516 -23.66 23.69 -22.13
N GLN A 517 -22.98 22.65 -22.64
CA GLN A 517 -23.53 21.82 -23.72
C GLN A 517 -22.91 20.41 -23.76
N SER A 518 -23.62 19.47 -24.41
CA SER A 518 -23.10 18.14 -24.70
C SER A 518 -23.50 17.64 -26.09
N TRP A 519 -22.72 16.69 -26.60
CA TRP A 519 -23.02 15.93 -27.80
C TRP A 519 -23.00 14.45 -27.48
N THR A 520 -24.05 13.73 -27.85
CA THR A 520 -24.09 12.26 -27.82
C THR A 520 -24.00 11.74 -29.24
N ILE A 521 -22.94 11.00 -29.54
CA ILE A 521 -22.66 10.45 -30.86
C ILE A 521 -22.95 8.95 -30.81
N GLY A 522 -24.09 8.55 -31.38
CA GLY A 522 -24.49 7.15 -31.52
C GLY A 522 -24.20 6.58 -32.91
N GLY A 523 -24.61 5.33 -33.15
CA GLY A 523 -24.50 4.68 -34.46
C GLY A 523 -25.35 5.38 -35.53
N ASP A 524 -26.66 5.51 -35.27
CA ASP A 524 -27.64 5.98 -36.24
C ASP A 524 -28.01 7.47 -36.10
N GLU A 525 -27.74 8.06 -34.94
CA GLU A 525 -28.11 9.44 -34.63
C GLU A 525 -27.02 10.17 -33.83
N GLU A 526 -27.13 11.48 -33.84
CA GLU A 526 -26.35 12.37 -33.00
C GLU A 526 -27.26 13.38 -32.33
N GLN A 527 -27.02 13.62 -31.05
CA GLN A 527 -27.81 14.51 -30.23
C GLN A 527 -26.93 15.65 -29.74
N TRP A 528 -27.40 16.89 -29.86
CA TRP A 528 -26.81 18.05 -29.22
C TRP A 528 -27.74 18.55 -28.13
N ASN A 529 -27.21 18.84 -26.95
CA ASN A 529 -27.95 19.41 -25.84
C ASN A 529 -27.25 20.70 -25.39
N GLY A 530 -27.99 21.81 -25.30
CA GLY A 530 -27.48 23.07 -24.75
C GLY A 530 -28.61 24.01 -24.36
N ASN A 531 -28.46 24.71 -23.23
CA ASN A 531 -29.47 25.62 -22.69
C ASN A 531 -30.89 24.99 -22.55
N GLY A 532 -30.97 23.69 -22.25
CA GLY A 532 -32.22 22.95 -22.13
C GLY A 532 -32.92 22.65 -23.46
N ILE A 533 -32.28 22.91 -24.60
CA ILE A 533 -32.71 22.52 -25.94
C ILE A 533 -31.96 21.25 -26.35
N LEU A 534 -32.69 20.26 -26.86
CA LEU A 534 -32.13 19.03 -27.43
C LEU A 534 -32.42 19.00 -28.94
N ILE A 535 -31.38 18.84 -29.75
CA ILE A 535 -31.49 18.65 -31.21
C ILE A 535 -31.01 17.25 -31.54
N VAL A 536 -31.84 16.46 -32.20
CA VAL A 536 -31.53 15.11 -32.70
C VAL A 536 -31.36 15.17 -34.21
N ASN A 537 -30.27 14.61 -34.71
CA ASN A 537 -29.97 14.49 -36.13
C ASN A 537 -29.78 13.01 -36.50
N TRP A 538 -30.65 12.48 -37.36
CA TRP A 538 -30.56 11.09 -37.85
C TRP A 538 -29.67 11.00 -39.08
N LYS A 539 -28.62 10.18 -39.02
CA LYS A 539 -27.59 10.11 -40.07
C LYS A 539 -28.13 9.53 -41.38
N GLY A 540 -28.96 8.49 -41.28
CA GLY A 540 -29.48 7.77 -42.46
C GLY A 540 -30.61 8.49 -43.18
N SER A 541 -31.61 8.99 -42.44
CA SER A 541 -32.75 9.70 -43.04
C SER A 541 -32.45 11.16 -43.36
N GLY A 542 -31.54 11.78 -42.61
CA GLY A 542 -31.29 13.22 -42.62
C GLY A 542 -32.30 14.03 -41.79
N ASP A 543 -33.27 13.36 -41.17
CA ASP A 543 -34.31 14.01 -40.38
C ASP A 543 -33.73 14.75 -39.17
N ARG A 544 -34.49 15.72 -38.68
CA ARG A 544 -34.11 16.51 -37.51
C ARG A 544 -35.28 16.68 -36.57
N GLN A 545 -35.00 16.63 -35.28
CA GLN A 545 -35.96 16.96 -34.24
C GLN A 545 -35.33 17.97 -33.29
N ILE A 546 -36.12 18.93 -32.82
CA ILE A 546 -35.76 19.83 -31.75
C ILE A 546 -36.78 19.71 -30.62
N ILE A 547 -36.29 19.69 -29.39
CA ILE A 547 -37.05 19.59 -28.16
C ILE A 547 -36.68 20.78 -27.28
N PHE A 548 -37.68 21.55 -26.88
CA PHE A 548 -37.51 22.77 -26.09
C PHE A 548 -37.61 22.49 -24.59
N PRO A 549 -37.18 23.43 -23.72
CA PRO A 549 -37.30 23.29 -22.25
C PRO A 549 -38.73 23.05 -21.76
N ASN A 550 -39.72 23.56 -22.49
CA ASN A 550 -41.14 23.34 -22.21
C ASN A 550 -41.66 21.98 -22.71
N LYS A 551 -40.76 21.06 -23.11
CA LYS A 551 -41.03 19.72 -23.65
C LYS A 551 -41.70 19.66 -25.01
N LYS A 552 -42.06 20.81 -25.62
CA LYS A 552 -42.59 20.82 -26.99
C LYS A 552 -41.53 20.39 -27.97
N LYS A 553 -41.94 19.63 -28.98
CA LYS A 553 -41.10 19.03 -30.00
C LYS A 553 -41.55 19.45 -31.39
N VAL A 554 -40.60 19.60 -32.30
CA VAL A 554 -40.85 19.74 -33.74
C VAL A 554 -39.94 18.76 -34.47
N HIS A 555 -40.53 17.94 -35.34
CA HIS A 555 -39.81 16.99 -36.19
C HIS A 555 -39.89 17.45 -37.64
N CYS A 556 -38.75 17.57 -38.30
CA CYS A 556 -38.65 17.91 -39.71
C CYS A 556 -38.04 16.74 -40.50
N PHE A 557 -38.72 16.39 -41.59
CA PHE A 557 -38.36 15.27 -42.46
C PHE A 557 -37.52 15.77 -43.64
N TYR A 558 -36.34 15.21 -43.84
CA TYR A 558 -35.40 15.71 -44.85
C TYR A 558 -35.93 15.51 -46.27
N LYS A 559 -36.49 14.32 -46.56
CA LYS A 559 -36.96 13.97 -47.91
C LYS A 559 -38.15 14.81 -48.38
N SER A 560 -39.13 15.06 -47.51
CA SER A 560 -40.31 15.87 -47.84
C SER A 560 -40.10 17.36 -47.61
N LYS A 561 -39.03 17.75 -46.90
CA LYS A 561 -38.75 19.12 -46.45
C LYS A 561 -39.86 19.74 -45.61
N THR A 562 -40.70 18.91 -44.98
CA THR A 562 -41.83 19.35 -44.14
C THR A 562 -41.51 19.19 -42.66
N CYS A 563 -42.15 20.01 -41.82
CA CYS A 563 -42.07 19.91 -40.37
C CYS A 563 -43.45 19.62 -39.76
N SER A 564 -43.47 18.88 -38.65
CA SER A 564 -44.66 18.71 -37.83
C SER A 564 -45.08 20.04 -37.21
N LYS A 565 -46.36 20.19 -36.87
CA LYS A 565 -46.75 21.21 -35.89
C LYS A 565 -46.09 20.91 -34.54
N PRO A 566 -45.86 21.90 -33.68
CA PRO A 566 -45.40 21.66 -32.31
C PRO A 566 -46.33 20.70 -31.55
N TYR A 567 -45.76 19.68 -30.92
CA TYR A 567 -46.48 18.69 -30.11
C TYR A 567 -45.72 18.38 -28.81
N GLU A 568 -46.38 17.75 -27.83
CA GLU A 568 -45.75 17.34 -26.56
C GLU A 568 -45.29 15.88 -26.59
#